data_AF-M2QEH7-F1
#
_entry.id   AF-M2QEH7-F1
#
_cell.length_a   1.000
_cell.length_b   1.000
_cell.length_c   1.000
_cell.angle_alpha   90.00
_cell.angle_beta   90.00
_cell.angle_gamma   90.00
#
_symmetry.space_group_name_H-M   'P 1'
#
loop_
_entity.id
_entity.type
_entity.pdbx_description
1 polymer ?
#
loop_
_entity_poly.entity_id
_entity_poly.type
_entity_poly.pdbx_seq_one_letter_code
_entity_poly.pdbx_strand_id
1 'polypeptide(L)'
;MFVLFILFTTLFAANIDYSICLPEPTQTEVIFTKVDGDPWPPVIGSKFKLNMVGVLDRYCETFIARPLLKMHNGDEWTPVPLGNKDLCGTVVRCPVLPGPISIKFEMEIPNMSPPGTYKGEFTFTDGDYNITCLGFMLDMK
;
A
#
# COMPACT_ATOMS: atom_id res chain seq x y z
N MET A 1 -8.42 21.32 42.53
CA MET A 1 -7.28 20.76 41.77
C MET A 1 -7.85 19.81 40.74
N PHE A 2 -8.07 20.27 39.51
CA PHE A 2 -8.61 19.45 38.41
C PHE A 2 -7.45 18.71 37.75
N VAL A 3 -7.42 17.38 37.85
CA VAL A 3 -6.43 16.53 37.17
C VAL A 3 -6.98 16.23 35.77
N LEU A 4 -6.41 16.88 34.77
CA LEU A 4 -6.71 16.68 33.35
C LEU A 4 -6.06 15.36 32.90
N PHE A 5 -6.87 14.31 32.74
CA PHE A 5 -6.43 13.04 32.14
C PHE A 5 -6.32 13.22 30.62
N ILE A 6 -5.12 13.53 30.12
CA ILE A 6 -4.83 13.49 28.69
C ILE A 6 -4.66 12.02 28.30
N LEU A 7 -5.72 11.41 27.74
CA LEU A 7 -5.62 10.11 27.08
C LEU A 7 -4.79 10.30 25.81
N PHE A 8 -3.48 10.06 25.89
CA PHE A 8 -2.63 9.89 24.71
C PHE A 8 -3.01 8.54 24.07
N THR A 9 -3.94 8.54 23.12
CA THR A 9 -4.17 7.39 22.25
C THR A 9 -2.96 7.27 21.34
N THR A 10 -2.02 6.38 21.67
CA THR A 10 -0.93 6.01 20.77
C THR A 10 -1.52 5.30 19.57
N LEU A 11 -1.49 5.94 18.40
CA LEU A 11 -1.73 5.32 17.10
C LEU A 11 -0.61 4.28 16.89
N PHE A 12 -0.95 3.00 16.99
CA PHE A 12 -0.04 1.93 16.64
C PHE A 12 -0.17 1.66 15.14
N ALA A 13 0.91 1.86 14.39
CA ALA A 13 1.00 1.32 13.04
C ALA A 13 0.94 -0.22 13.14
N ALA A 14 0.00 -0.84 12.42
CA ALA A 14 -0.14 -2.29 12.43
C ALA A 14 0.62 -2.90 11.25
N ASN A 15 1.21 -4.08 11.47
CA ASN A 15 1.79 -4.85 10.40
C ASN A 15 0.67 -5.44 9.52
N ILE A 16 0.84 -5.36 8.19
CA ILE A 16 -0.12 -5.84 7.21
C ILE A 16 0.37 -7.18 6.66
N ASP A 17 -0.47 -8.21 6.78
CA ASP A 17 -0.27 -9.47 6.07
C ASP A 17 -0.50 -9.27 4.57
N TYR A 18 0.41 -9.77 3.73
CA TYR A 18 0.32 -9.67 2.28
C TYR A 18 0.79 -10.96 1.59
N SER A 19 0.40 -11.12 0.34
CA SER A 19 0.90 -12.16 -0.56
C SER A 19 1.54 -11.55 -1.80
N ILE A 20 2.36 -12.33 -2.51
CA ILE A 20 2.88 -11.92 -3.82
C ILE A 20 1.83 -12.27 -4.88
N CYS A 21 1.44 -11.28 -5.71
CA CYS A 21 0.39 -11.43 -6.73
C CYS A 21 0.90 -11.55 -8.18
N LEU A 22 2.21 -11.69 -8.38
CA LEU A 22 2.78 -11.99 -9.70
C LEU A 22 2.61 -13.49 -10.05
N PRO A 23 2.34 -13.84 -11.32
CA PRO A 23 2.28 -15.24 -11.75
C PRO A 23 3.68 -15.87 -11.63
N GLU A 24 3.79 -17.10 -11.11
CA GLU A 24 5.05 -17.84 -11.17
C GLU A 24 5.43 -18.12 -12.64
N PRO A 25 6.72 -18.08 -13.04
CA PRO A 25 7.94 -17.99 -12.23
C PRO A 25 8.52 -16.57 -12.14
N THR A 26 7.70 -15.52 -12.06
CA THR A 26 8.21 -14.14 -12.04
C THR A 26 9.10 -13.91 -10.81
N GLN A 27 10.38 -13.60 -11.05
CA GLN A 27 11.27 -13.17 -9.95
C GLN A 27 10.75 -11.84 -9.40
N THR A 28 10.61 -11.79 -8.08
CA THR A 28 10.26 -10.56 -7.39
C THR A 28 11.54 -9.78 -7.14
N GLU A 29 11.69 -8.67 -7.85
CA GLU A 29 12.91 -7.85 -7.84
C GLU A 29 12.92 -6.84 -6.68
N VAL A 30 11.77 -6.66 -6.01
CA VAL A 30 11.66 -5.96 -4.72
C VAL A 30 11.00 -6.85 -3.70
N ILE A 31 11.78 -7.22 -2.68
CA ILE A 31 11.28 -7.96 -1.53
C ILE A 31 11.06 -6.96 -0.40
N PHE A 32 9.80 -6.66 -0.13
CA PHE A 32 9.44 -5.96 1.11
C PHE A 32 9.57 -6.93 2.28
N THR A 33 10.22 -6.50 3.35
CA THR A 33 10.36 -7.24 4.61
C THR A 33 9.42 -6.69 5.69
N LYS A 34 8.89 -5.48 5.47
CA LYS A 34 7.92 -4.85 6.36
C LYS A 34 6.90 -4.06 5.54
N VAL A 35 5.63 -4.25 5.86
CA VAL A 35 4.51 -3.48 5.33
C VAL A 35 3.65 -3.09 6.53
N ASP A 36 3.54 -1.79 6.81
CA ASP A 36 2.74 -1.26 7.93
C ASP A 36 1.67 -0.30 7.41
N GLY A 37 0.49 -0.36 8.04
CA GLY A 37 -0.64 0.52 7.79
C GLY A 37 -1.05 1.33 9.02
N ASP A 38 -1.49 2.56 8.80
CA ASP A 38 -2.07 3.41 9.85
C ASP A 38 -3.17 4.36 9.29
N PRO A 39 -4.43 4.27 9.74
CA PRO A 39 -4.97 3.20 10.58
C PRO A 39 -5.06 1.87 9.81
N TRP A 40 -5.02 0.76 10.53
CA TRP A 40 -5.28 -0.57 9.96
C TRP A 40 -6.22 -1.39 10.85
N PRO A 41 -7.37 -1.87 10.33
CA PRO A 41 -7.86 -1.65 8.97
C PRO A 41 -8.14 -0.17 8.64
N PRO A 42 -8.13 0.22 7.36
CA PRO A 42 -8.33 1.60 6.98
C PRO A 42 -9.74 2.09 7.31
N VAL A 43 -9.87 3.38 7.64
CA VAL A 43 -11.13 4.00 8.09
C VAL A 43 -11.64 4.99 7.04
N ILE A 44 -12.93 4.89 6.70
CA ILE A 44 -13.63 5.78 5.76
C ILE A 44 -13.52 7.23 6.22
N GLY A 45 -13.22 8.14 5.29
CA GLY A 45 -13.07 9.56 5.60
C GLY A 45 -11.75 9.95 6.24
N SER A 46 -10.86 8.99 6.49
CA SER A 46 -9.58 9.23 7.14
C SER A 46 -8.41 9.15 6.17
N LYS A 47 -7.26 9.63 6.61
CA LYS A 47 -6.00 9.45 5.89
C LYS A 47 -5.39 8.11 6.28
N PHE A 48 -5.10 7.29 5.28
CA PHE A 48 -4.38 6.04 5.42
C PHE A 48 -2.92 6.22 5.01
N LYS A 49 -2.00 5.77 5.86
CA LYS A 49 -0.56 5.78 5.64
C LYS A 49 -0.08 4.36 5.44
N LEU A 50 0.63 4.14 4.35
CA LEU A 50 1.32 2.89 4.06
C LEU A 50 2.83 3.12 4.15
N ASN A 51 3.51 2.28 4.93
CA ASN A 51 4.97 2.27 5.03
C ASN A 51 5.50 0.90 4.67
N MET A 52 6.32 0.84 3.63
CA MET A 52 6.95 -0.39 3.16
C MET A 52 8.46 -0.24 3.25
N VAL A 53 9.14 -1.29 3.73
CA VAL A 53 10.59 -1.38 3.79
C VAL A 53 11.01 -2.68 3.14
N GLY A 54 12.02 -2.64 2.29
CA GLY A 54 12.48 -3.80 1.54
C GLY A 54 13.87 -3.62 0.94
N VAL A 55 14.21 -4.54 0.05
CA VAL A 55 15.43 -4.50 -0.76
C VAL A 55 15.04 -4.63 -2.22
N LEU A 56 15.53 -3.70 -3.04
CA LEU A 56 15.47 -3.72 -4.50
C LEU A 56 16.76 -4.35 -5.02
N ASP A 57 16.67 -5.36 -5.89
CA ASP A 57 17.84 -6.08 -6.41
C ASP A 57 18.38 -5.54 -7.75
N ARG A 58 17.68 -4.57 -8.34
CA ARG A 58 17.99 -4.02 -9.67
C ARG A 58 17.98 -2.50 -9.73
N TYR A 59 18.47 -2.00 -10.86
CA TYR A 59 18.29 -0.61 -11.26
C TYR A 59 16.87 -0.40 -11.83
N CYS A 60 16.20 0.67 -11.41
CA CYS A 60 14.93 1.10 -11.97
C CYS A 60 15.01 2.55 -12.43
N GLU A 61 14.69 2.81 -13.70
CA GLU A 61 14.68 4.18 -14.22
C GLU A 61 13.47 4.95 -13.71
N THR A 62 12.34 4.27 -13.60
CA THR A 62 11.08 4.77 -13.05
C THR A 62 10.58 3.85 -11.94
N PHE A 63 9.67 4.35 -11.11
CA PHE A 63 9.10 3.57 -10.02
C PHE A 63 7.63 3.94 -9.84
N ILE A 64 6.74 3.18 -10.49
CA ILE A 64 5.31 3.50 -10.60
C ILE A 64 4.49 2.51 -9.78
N ALA A 65 3.61 2.99 -8.91
CA ALA A 65 2.61 2.17 -8.24
C ALA A 65 1.32 2.13 -9.06
N ARG A 66 0.84 0.93 -9.36
CA ARG A 66 -0.40 0.63 -10.08
C ARG A 66 -1.36 -0.12 -9.14
N PRO A 67 -2.15 0.61 -8.33
CA PRO A 67 -3.08 -0.02 -7.41
C PRO A 67 -4.30 -0.58 -8.14
N LEU A 68 -4.74 -1.75 -7.72
CA LEU A 68 -6.01 -2.35 -8.11
C LEU A 68 -6.79 -2.68 -6.83
N LEU A 69 -7.99 -2.15 -6.70
CA LEU A 69 -8.85 -2.40 -5.54
C LEU A 69 -10.18 -2.96 -6.03
N LYS A 70 -10.68 -3.99 -5.36
CA LYS A 70 -11.99 -4.59 -5.62
C LYS A 70 -12.78 -4.66 -4.32
N MET A 71 -14.03 -4.23 -4.38
CA MET A 71 -14.99 -4.32 -3.27
C MET A 71 -15.80 -5.61 -3.40
N HIS A 72 -16.04 -6.29 -2.29
CA HIS A 72 -16.94 -7.43 -2.25
C HIS A 72 -18.39 -6.94 -2.14
N ASN A 73 -19.26 -7.34 -3.07
CA ASN A 73 -20.68 -6.99 -3.06
C ASN A 73 -21.52 -8.23 -3.37
N GLY A 74 -22.10 -8.83 -2.31
CA GLY A 74 -22.76 -10.14 -2.44
C GLY A 74 -21.76 -11.23 -2.76
N ASP A 75 -21.90 -11.87 -3.92
CA ASP A 75 -20.98 -12.92 -4.42
C ASP A 75 -19.98 -12.39 -5.47
N GLU A 76 -19.98 -11.08 -5.74
CA GLU A 76 -19.17 -10.45 -6.80
C GLU A 76 -18.07 -9.54 -6.26
N TRP A 77 -16.99 -9.42 -7.03
CA TRP A 77 -15.89 -8.48 -6.79
C TRP A 77 -15.94 -7.34 -7.80
N THR A 78 -16.38 -6.15 -7.38
CA THR A 78 -16.49 -4.98 -8.23
C THR A 78 -15.22 -4.13 -8.18
N PRO A 79 -14.59 -3.78 -9.32
CA PRO A 79 -13.40 -2.93 -9.32
C PRO A 79 -13.73 -1.51 -8.84
N VAL A 80 -12.85 -0.97 -8.01
CA VAL A 80 -12.84 0.43 -7.59
C VAL A 80 -11.80 1.15 -8.45
N PRO A 81 -12.19 2.21 -9.19
CA PRO A 81 -11.27 2.94 -10.04
C PRO A 81 -10.22 3.65 -9.18
N LEU A 82 -8.95 3.30 -9.38
CA LEU A 82 -7.80 3.96 -8.77
C LEU A 82 -6.83 4.41 -9.87
N GLY A 83 -6.18 5.55 -9.65
CA GLY A 83 -5.15 6.06 -10.54
C GLY A 83 -3.78 5.44 -10.25
N ASN A 84 -2.95 5.32 -11.29
CA ASN A 84 -1.54 5.03 -11.13
C ASN A 84 -0.82 6.23 -10.48
N LYS A 85 0.25 5.95 -9.74
CA LYS A 85 1.06 7.00 -9.09
C LYS A 85 2.53 6.79 -9.42
N ASP A 86 3.13 7.79 -10.06
CA ASP A 86 4.58 7.88 -10.17
C ASP A 86 5.16 8.24 -8.80
N LEU A 87 6.01 7.37 -8.27
CA LEU A 87 6.65 7.54 -6.97
C LEU A 87 8.00 8.26 -7.07
N CYS A 88 8.52 8.46 -8.28
CA CYS A 88 9.73 9.24 -8.50
C CYS A 88 9.53 10.71 -8.11
N GLY A 89 10.50 11.27 -7.39
CA GLY A 89 10.51 12.68 -6.96
C GLY A 89 9.59 13.02 -5.79
N THR A 90 8.60 12.18 -5.49
CA THR A 90 7.68 12.37 -4.36
C THR A 90 7.94 11.42 -3.20
N VAL A 91 8.24 10.15 -3.49
CA VAL A 91 8.45 9.11 -2.47
C VAL A 91 9.86 8.54 -2.54
N VAL A 92 10.38 8.33 -3.75
CA VAL A 92 11.74 7.82 -3.98
C VAL A 92 12.48 8.71 -4.98
N ARG A 93 13.81 8.75 -4.87
CA ARG A 93 14.64 9.43 -5.86
C ARG A 93 14.94 8.45 -6.99
N CYS A 94 14.62 8.86 -8.20
CA CYS A 94 14.91 8.08 -9.41
C CYS A 94 16.18 8.63 -10.13
N PRO A 95 16.95 7.77 -10.81
CA PRO A 95 16.76 6.32 -10.88
C PRO A 95 17.00 5.65 -9.52
N VAL A 96 16.26 4.59 -9.23
CA VAL A 96 16.39 3.83 -7.99
C VAL A 96 17.50 2.80 -8.18
N LEU A 97 18.53 2.90 -7.35
CA LEU A 97 19.66 1.98 -7.38
C LEU A 97 19.35 0.71 -6.56
N PRO A 98 19.97 -0.44 -6.88
CA PRO A 98 19.87 -1.64 -6.05
C PRO A 98 20.26 -1.35 -4.60
N GLY A 99 19.52 -1.90 -3.65
CA GLY A 99 19.76 -1.74 -2.22
C GLY A 99 18.49 -1.57 -1.39
N PRO A 100 18.64 -1.16 -0.13
CA PRO A 100 17.50 -0.91 0.76
C PRO A 100 16.58 0.19 0.22
N ILE A 101 15.29 -0.06 0.23
CA ILE A 101 14.26 0.89 -0.20
C ILE A 101 13.21 1.06 0.91
N SER A 102 12.75 2.30 1.11
CA SER A 102 11.62 2.61 1.98
C SER A 102 10.63 3.49 1.24
N ILE A 103 9.40 3.01 1.15
CA ILE A 103 8.30 3.69 0.46
C ILE A 103 7.29 4.09 1.52
N LYS A 104 7.03 5.38 1.63
CA LYS A 104 6.01 5.94 2.51
C LYS A 104 5.08 6.77 1.67
N PHE A 105 3.80 6.42 1.64
CA PHE A 105 2.80 7.30 1.05
C PHE A 105 1.52 7.31 1.86
N GLU A 106 0.80 8.40 1.68
CA GLU A 106 -0.47 8.67 2.32
C GLU A 106 -1.54 8.79 1.24
N MET A 107 -2.72 8.23 1.52
CA MET A 107 -3.90 8.31 0.67
C MET A 107 -5.12 8.68 1.50
N GLU A 108 -5.99 9.51 0.94
CA GLU A 108 -7.25 9.86 1.57
C GLU A 108 -8.31 8.84 1.17
N ILE A 109 -9.05 8.30 2.15
CA ILE A 109 -10.18 7.42 1.89
C ILE A 109 -11.43 8.30 1.81
N PRO A 110 -12.11 8.37 0.66
CA PRO A 110 -13.29 9.22 0.53
C PRO A 110 -14.39 8.85 1.53
N ASN A 111 -15.12 9.85 2.05
CA ASN A 111 -16.28 9.64 2.93
C ASN A 111 -17.42 8.82 2.29
N MET A 112 -17.43 8.71 0.96
CA MET A 112 -18.42 7.96 0.19
C MET A 112 -17.99 6.50 -0.10
N SER A 113 -16.79 6.09 0.33
CA SER A 113 -16.37 4.70 0.23
C SER A 113 -17.31 3.83 1.07
N PRO A 114 -17.89 2.75 0.49
CA PRO A 114 -18.71 1.82 1.27
C PRO A 114 -17.87 1.09 2.34
N PRO A 115 -18.45 0.76 3.50
CA PRO A 115 -17.82 -0.18 4.42
C PRO A 115 -17.90 -1.61 3.85
N GLY A 116 -16.94 -2.45 4.21
CA GLY A 116 -16.95 -3.88 3.84
C GLY A 116 -15.59 -4.44 3.49
N THR A 117 -15.59 -5.65 2.92
CA THR A 117 -14.38 -6.38 2.56
C THR A 117 -13.88 -5.96 1.19
N TYR A 118 -12.58 -5.71 1.11
CA TYR A 118 -11.88 -5.34 -0.10
C TYR A 118 -10.69 -6.27 -0.36
N LYS A 119 -10.44 -6.53 -1.64
CA LYS A 119 -9.20 -7.12 -2.14
C LYS A 119 -8.40 -6.03 -2.82
N GLY A 120 -7.17 -5.80 -2.36
CA GLY A 120 -6.27 -4.85 -2.97
C GLY A 120 -5.00 -5.51 -3.50
N GLU A 121 -4.46 -4.93 -4.56
CA GLU A 121 -3.19 -5.30 -5.16
C GLU A 121 -2.40 -4.00 -5.43
N PHE A 122 -1.13 -3.95 -5.01
CA PHE A 122 -0.19 -2.89 -5.35
C PHE A 122 0.91 -3.47 -6.23
N THR A 123 0.83 -3.22 -7.54
CA THR A 123 1.89 -3.58 -8.48
C THR A 123 2.86 -2.41 -8.62
N PHE A 124 4.16 -2.66 -8.46
CA PHE A 124 5.21 -1.69 -8.69
C PHE A 124 5.91 -1.99 -10.01
N THR A 125 6.11 -0.96 -10.84
CA THR A 125 6.67 -1.12 -12.19
C THR A 125 7.83 -0.16 -12.47
N ASP A 126 8.76 -0.62 -13.32
CA ASP A 126 9.74 0.20 -14.03
C ASP A 126 9.27 0.32 -15.48
N GLY A 127 8.64 1.44 -15.82
CA GLY A 127 7.89 1.62 -17.05
C GLY A 127 6.70 0.67 -17.08
N ASP A 128 6.71 -0.25 -18.03
CA ASP A 128 5.71 -1.31 -18.18
C ASP A 128 6.16 -2.67 -17.60
N TYR A 129 7.37 -2.74 -17.04
CA TYR A 129 7.89 -3.95 -16.44
C TYR A 129 7.48 -4.06 -14.96
N ASN A 130 6.83 -5.15 -14.58
CA ASN A 130 6.44 -5.40 -13.18
C ASN A 130 7.65 -5.86 -12.35
N ILE A 131 7.98 -5.10 -11.29
CA ILE A 131 9.09 -5.38 -10.38
C ILE A 131 8.62 -6.22 -9.18
N THR A 132 7.44 -5.90 -8.64
CA THR A 132 6.80 -6.66 -7.55
C THR A 132 5.30 -6.39 -7.51
N CYS A 133 4.53 -7.27 -6.86
CA CYS A 133 3.09 -7.12 -6.64
C CYS A 133 2.75 -7.58 -5.23
N LEU A 134 2.09 -6.73 -4.45
CA LEU A 134 1.59 -7.07 -3.11
C LEU A 134 0.06 -7.18 -3.13
N GLY A 135 -0.47 -8.34 -2.77
CA GLY A 135 -1.90 -8.59 -2.59
C GLY A 135 -2.28 -8.59 -1.11
N PHE A 136 -3.43 -7.99 -0.79
CA PHE A 136 -3.94 -7.89 0.58
C PHE A 136 -5.46 -7.97 0.60
N MET A 137 -5.99 -8.44 1.73
CA MET A 137 -7.39 -8.42 2.07
C MET A 137 -7.58 -7.45 3.24
N LEU A 138 -8.58 -6.59 3.17
CA LEU A 138 -8.89 -5.65 4.24
C LEU A 138 -10.38 -5.49 4.42
N ASP A 139 -10.80 -5.17 5.65
CA ASP A 139 -12.16 -4.77 5.96
C ASP A 139 -12.18 -3.29 6.29
N MET A 140 -12.69 -2.47 5.37
CA MET A 140 -12.76 -1.02 5.54
C MET A 140 -13.88 -0.67 6.53
N LYS A 141 -13.54 0.19 7.50
CA LYS A 141 -14.42 0.57 8.61
C LYS A 141 -14.95 1.99 8.51
#